data_AF-A0A7J5ARX3-F1
#
_entry.id   AF-A0A7J5ARX3-F1
#
_cell.length_a   1.000
_cell.length_b   1.000
_cell.length_c   1.000
_cell.angle_alpha   90.00
_cell.angle_beta   90.00
_cell.angle_gamma   90.00
#
_symmetry.space_group_name_H-M   'P 1'
#
loop_
_entity.id
_entity.type
_entity.pdbx_description
1 polymer ?
#
loop_
_entity_poly.entity_id
_entity_poly.type
_entity_poly.pdbx_seq_one_letter_code
_entity_poly.pdbx_strand_id
1 'polypeptide(L)' 'MKTLLKILFVIFLLWMIAGVYLLNTEHSKAQVVMGLGVLFMSFILMPLFIYYRYKDGKYKKYIINNNQNKKAED' A
#
# COMPACT_ATOMS: atom_id res chain seq x y z
N MET A 1 13.15 -2.67 6.39
CA MET A 1 12.21 -1.91 5.51
C MET A 1 11.21 -2.82 4.78
N LYS A 2 11.63 -3.89 4.08
CA LYS A 2 10.70 -4.92 3.52
C LYS A 2 9.89 -5.65 4.60
N THR A 3 10.49 -5.87 5.76
CA THR A 3 9.91 -6.60 6.88
C THR A 3 8.75 -5.86 7.53
N LEU A 4 8.88 -4.55 7.73
CA LEU A 4 7.81 -3.70 8.28
C LEU A 4 6.55 -3.76 7.41
N LEU A 5 6.72 -3.60 6.10
CA LEU A 5 5.58 -3.65 5.16
C LEU A 5 4.96 -5.05 5.11
N LYS A 6 5.78 -6.12 5.16
CA LYS A 6 5.29 -7.50 5.29
C LYS A 6 4.50 -7.72 6.58
N ILE A 7 5.00 -7.23 7.72
CA ILE A 7 4.32 -7.34 9.02
C ILE A 7 2.98 -6.60 8.97
N LEU A 8 2.98 -5.37 8.44
CA LEU A 8 1.76 -4.57 8.29
C LEU A 8 0.71 -5.27 7.42
N PHE A 9 1.16 -5.92 6.35
CA PHE A 9 0.30 -6.68 5.45
C PHE A 9 -0.27 -7.95 6.11
N VAL A 10 0.53 -8.66 6.92
CA VAL A 10 0.06 -9.83 7.69
C VAL A 10 -0.98 -9.41 8.74
N ILE A 11 -0.75 -8.30 9.45
CA ILE A 11 -1.71 -7.75 10.41
C ILE A 11 -3.02 -7.37 9.70
N PHE A 12 -2.94 -6.75 8.52
CA PHE A 12 -4.11 -6.42 7.72
C PHE A 12 -4.91 -7.67 7.30
N LEU A 13 -4.22 -8.75 6.89
CA LEU A 13 -4.85 -10.04 6.58
C LEU A 13 -5.60 -10.63 7.78
N LEU A 14 -4.98 -10.63 8.96
CA LEU A 14 -5.62 -11.11 10.19
C LEU A 14 -6.85 -10.26 10.55
N TRP A 15 -6.77 -8.94 10.37
CA TRP A 15 -7.90 -8.04 10.57
C TRP A 15 -9.03 -8.33 9.58
N MET A 16 -8.73 -8.55 8.29
CA MET A 16 -9.77 -8.92 7.31
C MET A 16 -10.44 -10.24 7.65
N ILE A 17 -9.69 -11.25 8.09
CA ILE A 17 -10.26 -12.53 8.55
C ILE A 17 -11.17 -12.31 9.76
N ALA A 18 -10.72 -11.52 10.75
CA ALA A 18 -11.54 -11.18 11.92
C ALA A 18 -12.81 -10.40 11.51
N GLY A 19 -12.68 -9.45 10.57
CA GLY A 19 -13.80 -8.66 10.06
C GLY A 19 -14.85 -9.54 9.36
N VAL A 20 -14.42 -10.50 8.54
CA VAL A 20 -15.31 -11.47 7.89
C VAL A 20 -15.97 -12.40 8.92
N TYR A 21 -15.22 -12.86 9.93
CA TYR A 21 -15.78 -13.65 11.02
C TYR A 21 -16.87 -12.89 11.77
N LEU A 22 -16.61 -11.62 12.13
CA LEU A 22 -17.60 -10.76 12.78
C LEU A 22 -18.84 -10.51 11.90
N LEU A 23 -18.65 -10.40 10.58
CA LEU A 23 -19.73 -10.23 9.62
C LEU A 23 -20.65 -11.47 9.59
N ASN A 24 -20.06 -12.67 9.61
CA ASN A 24 -20.80 -13.93 9.65
C ASN A 24 -21.56 -14.13 10.97
N THR A 25 -21.09 -13.54 12.07
CA THR A 25 -21.79 -13.57 13.37
C THR A 25 -22.91 -12.52 13.49
N GLU A 26 -23.24 -11.80 12.41
CA GLU A 26 -24.23 -10.71 12.36
C GLU A 26 -24.03 -9.65 13.47
N HIS A 27 -22.78 -9.45 13.89
CA HIS A 27 -22.48 -8.47 14.91
C HIS A 27 -22.72 -7.06 14.35
N SER A 28 -23.50 -6.25 15.06
CA SER A 28 -23.86 -4.87 14.66
C SER A 28 -22.65 -3.97 14.34
N LYS A 29 -21.47 -4.28 14.88
CA LYS A 29 -20.23 -3.53 14.66
C LYS A 29 -19.37 -4.06 13.50
N ALA A 30 -19.77 -5.16 12.84
CA ALA A 30 -18.97 -5.81 11.81
C ALA A 30 -18.67 -4.88 10.62
N GLN A 31 -19.66 -4.12 10.15
CA GLN A 31 -19.45 -3.13 9.08
C GLN A 31 -18.44 -2.05 9.46
N VAL A 32 -18.47 -1.57 10.72
CA VAL A 32 -17.52 -0.55 11.20
C VAL A 32 -16.11 -1.12 11.26
N VAL A 33 -15.95 -2.35 11.75
CA VAL A 33 -14.65 -3.03 11.83
C VAL A 33 -14.08 -3.31 10.43
N MET A 34 -14.93 -3.70 9.47
CA MET A 34 -14.54 -3.85 8.06
C MET A 34 -14.13 -2.51 7.45
N GLY A 35 -14.93 -1.46 7.64
CA GLY A 35 -14.65 -0.12 7.13
C GLY A 35 -13.35 0.45 7.68
N LEU A 36 -13.07 0.26 8.98
CA LEU A 36 -11.80 0.62 9.60
C LEU A 36 -10.61 -0.12 8.97
N GLY A 37 -10.77 -1.40 8.64
CA GLY A 37 -9.73 -2.16 7.94
C GLY A 37 -9.47 -1.61 6.53
N VAL A 38 -10.51 -1.24 5.78
CA VAL A 38 -10.36 -0.62 4.45
C VAL A 38 -9.71 0.77 4.55
N LEU A 39 -10.08 1.57 5.55
CA LEU A 39 -9.43 2.86 5.82
C LEU A 39 -7.94 2.68 6.15
N PHE A 40 -7.61 1.70 6.99
CA PHE A 40 -6.22 1.37 7.30
C PHE A 40 -5.43 1.01 6.03
N MET A 41 -6.02 0.20 5.15
CA MET A 41 -5.41 -0.16 3.87
C MET A 41 -5.18 1.06 2.97
N SER A 42 -6.20 1.92 2.84
CA SER A 42 -6.18 3.08 1.94
C SER A 42 -5.22 4.18 2.42
N PHE A 43 -5.26 4.52 3.71
CA PHE A 43 -4.52 5.67 4.26
C PHE A 43 -3.17 5.33 4.87
N ILE A 44 -2.96 4.08 5.30
CA ILE A 44 -1.69 3.68 5.92
C ILE A 44 -0.92 2.77 4.97
N LEU A 45 -1.52 1.66 4.53
CA LEU A 45 -0.78 0.66 3.77
C LEU A 45 -0.39 1.16 2.37
N MET A 46 -1.30 1.83 1.65
CA MET A 46 -1.03 2.34 0.30
C MET A 46 0.07 3.42 0.26
N PRO A 47 0.03 4.51 1.07
CA PRO A 47 1.07 5.54 1.02
C PRO A 47 2.43 5.00 1.48
N LEU A 48 2.43 4.12 2.49
CA LEU A 48 3.65 3.50 2.99
C LEU A 48 4.27 2.54 1.95
N PHE A 49 3.43 1.82 1.22
CA PHE A 49 3.86 0.97 0.11
C PHE A 49 4.52 1.80 -1.01
N ILE A 50 3.88 2.89 -1.42
CA ILE A 50 4.41 3.82 -2.43
C ILE A 50 5.73 4.41 -1.94
N TYR A 51 5.78 4.96 -0.73
CA TYR A 51 7.02 5.52 -0.18
C TYR A 51 8.15 4.50 -0.19
N TYR A 52 7.90 3.27 0.28
CA TYR A 52 8.89 2.20 0.25
C TYR A 52 9.35 1.84 -1.17
N ARG A 53 8.41 1.79 -2.12
CA ARG A 53 8.68 1.45 -3.53
C ARG A 53 9.58 2.48 -4.21
N TYR A 54 9.38 3.77 -3.94
CA TYR A 54 10.05 4.86 -4.65
C TYR A 54 11.27 5.45 -3.91
N LYS A 55 11.52 5.06 -2.65
CA LYS A 55 12.61 5.57 -1.80
C LYS A 55 14.02 5.36 -2.38
N ASP A 56 14.26 4.29 -3.14
CA ASP A 56 15.60 3.94 -3.65
C ASP A 56 15.98 4.65 -4.97
N GLY A 57 15.50 5.87 -5.22
CA GLY A 57 15.94 6.67 -6.37
C GLY A 57 15.45 6.19 -7.75
N LYS A 58 14.64 5.13 -7.81
CA LYS A 58 14.09 4.55 -9.05
C LYS A 58 13.16 5.48 -9.82
N TYR A 59 12.67 6.55 -9.18
CA TYR A 59 11.89 7.59 -9.85
C TYR A 59 12.69 8.29 -10.96
N LYS A 60 14.03 8.41 -10.80
CA LYS A 60 14.91 9.03 -11.81
C LYS A 60 14.90 8.29 -13.15
N LYS A 61 14.56 6.98 -13.17
CA LYS A 61 14.47 6.17 -14.39
C LYS A 61 13.23 6.51 -15.25
N TYR A 62 12.23 7.18 -14.66
CA TYR A 62 10.99 7.56 -15.33
C TYR A 62 10.89 9.06 -15.62
N ILE A 63 11.93 9.83 -15.27
CA ILE A 63 12.04 11.22 -15.69
C ILE A 63 12.47 11.20 -17.16
N ILE A 64 11.59 11.61 -18.07
CA ILE A 64 11.94 11.85 -19.48
C ILE A 64 12.89 13.05 -19.48
N ASN A 65 14.19 12.77 -19.52
CA ASN A 65 15.21 13.79 -19.55
C ASN A 65 15.41 14.18 -21.02
N ASN A 66 14.72 15.25 -21.45
CA ASN A 66 14.71 15.71 -22.84
C ASN A 66 16.13 16.02 -23.39
N ASN A 67 17.11 16.17 -22.49
CA ASN A 67 18.52 16.41 -22.82
C ASN A 67 19.29 15.17 -23.31
N GLN A 68 18.77 13.94 -23.15
CA GLN A 68 19.46 12.73 -23.62
C GLN A 68 19.26 12.48 -25.12
N ASN A 69 18.17 12.98 -25.71
CA ASN A 69 17.87 12.79 -27.14
C ASN A 69 18.70 13.70 -28.06
N LYS A 70 19.28 14.80 -27.54
CA LYS A 70 20.15 15.68 -28.35
C LYS A 70 21.54 15.13 -28.64
N LYS A 71 22.02 14.15 -27.86
CA LYS A 71 23.37 13.57 -28.05
C LYS A 71 23.41 12.37 -29.01
N ALA A 72 22.26 11.94 -29.52
CA ALA A 72 22.15 10.85 -30.49
C ALA A 72 21.94 11.36 -31.93
N GLU A 73 21.83 12.68 -32.11
CA GLU A 73 21.60 13.35 -33.41
C GLU A 73 22.82 14.16 -33.89
N ASP A 74 23.93 14.18 -33.11
CA ASP A 74 25.22 14.78 -33.48
C ASP A 74 26.29 13.71 -33.80
#